data_AF-Q4UMQ0-F1
#
_entry.id   AF-Q4UMQ0-F1
#
_cell.length_a   1.000
_cell.length_b   1.000
_cell.length_c   1.000
_cell.angle_alpha   90.00
_cell.angle_beta   90.00
_cell.angle_gamma   90.00
#
_symmetry.space_group_name_H-M   'P 1'
#
loop_
_entity.id
_entity.type
_entity.pdbx_description
1 polymer ?
#
loop_
_entity_poly.entity_id
_entity_poly.type
_entity_poly.pdbx_seq_one_letter_code
_entity_poly.pdbx_strand_id
1 'polypeptide(L)'
;MVLGIHRFNKGMLDFAKHYSFRLKVCRPYRAQTKGKVERFNRYIRESFYNPLVTKLKTSELVLDVDTANSEVLKWLRDTANLRVHRTTGAIPAERLKLERNHLQPLPLDYSGSHPTVLEIMRDKGERFSTVSLQHSLCIYQSILEAL
;
A
#
# COMPACT_ATOMS: atom_id res chain seq x y z
N MET A 1 23.71 -3.40 21.04
CA MET A 1 22.43 -4.13 21.12
C MET A 1 22.36 -4.76 22.51
N VAL A 2 21.78 -4.05 23.48
CA VAL A 2 21.66 -4.54 24.87
C VAL A 2 20.40 -5.39 24.98
N LEU A 3 20.53 -6.56 25.62
CA LEU A 3 19.48 -7.52 25.90
C LEU A 3 18.17 -6.85 26.38
N GLY A 4 17.07 -7.08 25.66
CA GLY A 4 15.72 -7.06 26.24
C GLY A 4 14.94 -5.74 26.30
N ILE A 5 15.52 -4.58 25.98
CA ILE A 5 14.76 -3.30 26.00
C ILE A 5 14.37 -2.91 24.57
N HIS A 6 13.22 -3.40 24.12
CA HIS A 6 12.63 -2.98 22.85
C HIS A 6 11.94 -1.62 23.03
N ARG A 7 12.49 -0.57 22.41
CA ARG A 7 11.84 0.74 22.34
C ARG A 7 11.04 0.84 21.04
N PHE A 8 9.73 0.94 21.14
CA PHE A 8 8.89 1.23 19.98
C PHE A 8 9.02 2.69 19.55
N ASN A 9 8.91 2.94 18.25
CA ASN A 9 8.77 4.30 17.73
C ASN A 9 7.46 4.93 18.25
N LYS A 10 7.53 6.15 18.80
CA LYS A 10 6.37 6.83 19.40
C LYS A 10 5.22 7.03 18.40
N GLY A 11 5.53 7.43 17.17
CA GLY A 11 4.52 7.57 16.11
C GLY A 11 3.88 6.25 15.72
N MET A 12 4.64 5.16 15.68
CA MET A 12 4.09 3.82 15.43
C MET A 12 3.17 3.35 16.57
N LEU A 13 3.49 3.70 17.82
CA LEU A 13 2.62 3.42 18.97
C LEU A 13 1.31 4.20 18.91
N ASP A 14 1.38 5.47 18.54
CA ASP A 14 0.19 6.33 18.39
C ASP A 14 -0.72 5.83 17.26
N PHE A 15 -0.13 5.50 16.11
CA PHE A 15 -0.83 4.87 14.99
C PHE A 15 -1.48 3.53 15.38
N ALA A 16 -0.78 2.69 16.14
CA ALA A 16 -1.30 1.42 16.61
C ALA A 16 -2.50 1.59 17.56
N LYS A 17 -2.49 2.63 18.41
CA LYS A 17 -3.62 2.98 19.27
C LYS A 17 -4.81 3.47 18.45
N HIS A 18 -4.57 4.35 17.47
CA HIS A 18 -5.62 4.90 16.61
C HIS A 18 -6.40 3.81 15.87
N TYR A 19 -5.69 2.85 15.27
CA TYR A 19 -6.31 1.72 14.55
C TYR A 19 -6.57 0.49 15.43
N SER A 20 -6.44 0.60 16.76
CA SER A 20 -6.75 -0.46 17.72
C SER A 20 -6.04 -1.81 17.47
N PHE A 21 -4.79 -1.79 17.01
CA PHE A 21 -3.97 -3.00 16.85
C PHE A 21 -2.75 -3.02 17.77
N ARG A 22 -2.24 -4.22 18.05
CA ARG A 22 -1.10 -4.42 18.97
C ARG A 22 0.18 -4.72 18.21
N LEU A 23 1.22 -3.94 18.46
CA LEU A 23 2.56 -4.23 17.97
C LEU A 23 3.15 -5.43 18.71
N LYS A 24 3.66 -6.41 17.95
CA LYS A 24 4.35 -7.59 18.49
C LYS A 24 5.74 -7.68 17.88
N VAL A 25 6.77 -7.54 18.72
CA VAL A 25 8.16 -7.75 18.30
C VAL A 25 8.44 -9.24 18.13
N CYS A 26 9.25 -9.57 17.13
CA CYS A 26 9.79 -10.92 17.02
C CYS A 26 10.79 -11.13 18.16
N ARG A 27 10.71 -12.29 18.82
CA ARG A 27 11.74 -12.67 19.79
C ARG A 27 13.04 -12.92 19.01
N PRO A 28 14.19 -12.39 19.48
CA PRO A 28 15.48 -12.77 18.94
C PRO A 28 15.62 -14.29 18.88
N TYR A 29 16.26 -14.80 17.83
CA TYR A 29 16.55 -16.23 17.63
C TYR A 29 15.33 -17.17 17.50
N ARG A 30 14.12 -16.63 17.23
CA ARG A 30 12.92 -17.44 16.94
C ARG A 30 12.52 -17.38 15.46
N ALA A 31 13.01 -18.32 14.66
CA ALA A 31 12.75 -18.38 13.21
C ALA A 31 11.28 -18.68 12.82
N GLN A 32 10.46 -19.16 13.75
CA GLN A 32 9.10 -19.65 13.47
C GLN A 32 8.15 -18.59 12.88
N THR A 33 8.35 -17.30 13.14
CA THR A 33 7.47 -16.23 12.65
C THR A 33 7.75 -15.83 11.20
N LYS A 34 8.92 -16.18 10.64
CA LYS A 34 9.33 -15.77 9.29
C LYS A 34 8.69 -16.62 8.19
N GLY A 35 8.46 -17.91 8.46
CA GLY A 35 7.98 -18.88 7.46
C GLY A 35 6.60 -18.54 6.85
N LYS A 36 5.73 -17.83 7.58
CA LYS A 36 4.43 -17.37 7.03
C LYS A 36 4.65 -16.30 5.94
N VAL A 37 5.56 -15.36 6.18
CA VAL A 37 5.91 -14.30 5.23
C VAL A 37 6.64 -14.88 4.02
N GLU A 38 7.59 -15.78 4.23
CA GLU A 38 8.35 -16.40 3.14
C GLU A 38 7.47 -17.24 2.21
N ARG A 39 6.52 -18.02 2.76
CA ARG A 39 5.55 -18.78 1.95
C ARG A 39 4.66 -17.85 1.11
N PHE A 40 4.22 -16.73 1.68
CA PHE A 40 3.39 -15.77 0.95
C PHE A 40 4.17 -15.04 -0.15
N ASN A 41 5.40 -14.58 0.14
CA ASN A 41 6.25 -13.93 -0.84
C ASN A 41 6.59 -14.85 -2.02
N ARG A 42 6.86 -16.14 -1.73
CA ARG A 42 7.02 -17.15 -2.77
C ARG A 42 5.76 -17.31 -3.61
N TYR A 43 4.59 -17.38 -2.97
CA TYR A 43 3.31 -17.48 -3.68
C TYR A 43 3.08 -16.31 -4.64
N ILE A 44 3.29 -15.06 -4.20
CA ILE A 44 3.20 -13.89 -5.09
C ILE A 44 4.19 -14.01 -6.24
N ARG A 45 5.45 -14.38 -5.95
CA ARG A 45 6.47 -14.51 -6.98
C ARG A 45 6.08 -15.52 -8.06
N GLU A 46 5.65 -16.71 -7.65
CA GLU A 46 5.37 -17.83 -8.55
C GLU A 46 4.05 -17.67 -9.30
N SER A 47 3.01 -17.12 -8.67
CA SER A 47 1.66 -17.07 -9.25
C SER A 47 1.27 -15.73 -9.88
N PHE A 48 1.98 -14.64 -9.55
CA PHE A 48 1.73 -13.31 -10.11
C PHE A 48 2.94 -12.79 -10.90
N TYR A 49 4.08 -12.62 -10.23
CA TYR A 49 5.22 -11.90 -10.80
C TYR A 49 5.86 -12.65 -11.98
N ASN A 50 6.21 -13.93 -11.79
CA ASN A 50 6.86 -14.72 -12.84
C ASN A 50 5.98 -14.86 -14.10
N PRO A 51 4.68 -15.21 -14.01
CA PRO A 51 3.80 -15.25 -15.17
C PRO A 51 3.69 -13.89 -15.88
N LEU A 52 3.56 -12.80 -15.12
CA LEU A 52 3.45 -11.45 -15.67
C LEU A 52 4.71 -11.04 -16.43
N VAL A 53 5.88 -11.26 -15.83
CA VAL A 53 7.18 -10.97 -16.47
C VAL A 53 7.34 -11.80 -17.75
N THR A 54 7.00 -13.09 -17.71
CA THR A 54 7.08 -13.95 -18.91
C THR A 54 6.16 -13.46 -20.02
N LYS A 55 4.91 -13.07 -19.69
CA LYS A 55 3.94 -12.53 -20.66
C LYS A 55 4.44 -11.24 -21.32
N LEU A 56 5.04 -10.33 -20.55
CA LEU A 56 5.57 -9.08 -21.07
C LEU A 56 6.82 -9.29 -21.94
N LYS A 57 7.69 -10.23 -21.55
CA LYS A 57 8.86 -10.62 -22.36
C LYS A 57 8.48 -11.15 -23.74
N THR A 58 7.37 -11.87 -23.88
CA THR A 58 6.86 -12.31 -25.19
C THR A 58 6.47 -11.13 -26.10
N SER A 59 6.14 -9.98 -25.52
CA SER A 59 5.83 -8.74 -26.24
C SER A 59 7.00 -7.76 -26.27
N GLU A 60 8.22 -8.20 -25.91
CA GLU A 60 9.43 -7.37 -25.78
C GLU A 60 9.29 -6.17 -24.81
N LEU A 61 8.35 -6.25 -23.86
CA LEU A 61 8.10 -5.21 -22.85
C LEU A 61 8.80 -5.55 -21.53
N VAL A 62 9.24 -4.50 -20.83
CA VAL A 62 9.78 -4.59 -19.47
C VAL A 62 8.69 -4.26 -18.46
N LEU A 63 8.65 -5.01 -17.36
CA LEU A 63 7.69 -4.77 -16.29
C LEU A 63 8.06 -3.50 -15.51
N ASP A 64 7.20 -2.49 -15.59
CA ASP A 64 7.24 -1.29 -14.77
C ASP A 64 6.32 -1.38 -13.53
N VAL A 65 6.56 -0.52 -12.53
CA VAL A 65 5.78 -0.41 -11.29
C VAL A 65 4.31 -0.11 -11.57
N ASP A 66 4.00 0.79 -12.49
CA ASP A 66 2.60 1.17 -12.77
C ASP A 66 1.84 0.02 -13.45
N THR A 67 2.53 -0.71 -14.32
CA THR A 67 2.00 -1.92 -14.95
C THR A 67 1.75 -3.00 -13.89
N ALA A 68 2.71 -3.22 -12.98
CA ALA A 68 2.55 -4.18 -11.89
C ALA A 68 1.37 -3.83 -10.97
N ASN A 69 1.20 -2.55 -10.61
CA ASN A 69 0.10 -2.06 -9.78
C ASN A 69 -1.27 -2.26 -10.46
N SER A 70 -1.33 -2.10 -11.78
CA SER A 70 -2.57 -2.32 -12.53
C SER A 70 -2.91 -3.81 -12.65
N GLU A 71 -1.92 -4.65 -12.92
CA GLU A 71 -2.11 -6.09 -13.10
C GLU A 71 -2.35 -6.84 -11.79
N VAL A 72 -1.80 -6.36 -10.66
CA VAL A 72 -2.01 -7.03 -9.36
C VAL A 72 -3.48 -7.00 -8.95
N LEU A 73 -4.23 -5.94 -9.30
CA LEU A 73 -5.66 -5.85 -9.01
C LEU A 73 -6.47 -6.91 -9.77
N LYS A 74 -6.10 -7.17 -11.04
CA LYS A 74 -6.71 -8.24 -11.84
C LYS A 74 -6.38 -9.60 -11.25
N TRP A 75 -5.11 -9.84 -10.93
CA TRP A 75 -4.69 -11.08 -10.30
C TRP A 75 -5.35 -11.33 -8.94
N LEU A 76 -5.54 -10.29 -8.11
CA LEU A 76 -6.27 -10.39 -6.85
C LEU A 76 -7.73 -10.82 -7.08
N ARG A 77 -8.41 -10.19 -8.04
CA ARG A 77 -9.81 -10.48 -8.39
C ARG A 77 -9.98 -11.91 -8.91
N ASP A 78 -9.15 -12.31 -9.86
CA ASP A 78 -9.41 -13.50 -10.68
C ASP A 78 -8.72 -14.75 -10.12
N THR A 79 -7.63 -14.59 -9.37
CA THR A 79 -6.80 -15.71 -8.89
C THR A 79 -6.67 -15.74 -7.37
N ALA A 80 -6.11 -14.68 -6.76
CA ALA A 80 -5.67 -14.75 -5.37
C ALA A 80 -6.85 -14.85 -4.37
N ASN A 81 -7.93 -14.10 -4.62
CA ASN A 81 -9.09 -14.05 -3.73
C ASN A 81 -10.09 -15.19 -3.96
N LEU A 82 -10.06 -15.83 -5.14
CA LEU A 82 -10.95 -16.93 -5.51
C LEU A 82 -10.37 -18.33 -5.22
N ARG A 83 -9.07 -18.44 -4.94
CA ARG A 83 -8.43 -19.74 -4.66
C ARG A 83 -8.94 -20.38 -3.37
N VAL A 84 -8.99 -21.70 -3.33
CA VAL A 84 -9.16 -22.43 -2.06
C VAL A 84 -7.85 -22.35 -1.27
N HIS A 85 -7.88 -21.70 -0.11
CA HIS A 85 -6.68 -21.49 0.69
C HIS A 85 -6.30 -22.74 1.50
N ARG A 86 -5.07 -23.24 1.33
CA ARG A 86 -4.61 -24.53 1.91
C ARG A 86 -4.81 -24.68 3.41
N THR A 87 -4.62 -23.61 4.19
CA THR A 87 -4.71 -23.67 5.66
C THR A 87 -6.15 -23.57 6.17
N THR A 88 -7.03 -22.86 5.47
CA THR A 88 -8.39 -22.58 5.93
C THR A 88 -9.43 -23.41 5.21
N GLY A 89 -9.07 -24.07 4.09
CA GLY A 89 -9.99 -24.84 3.26
C GLY A 89 -11.06 -24.00 2.56
N ALA A 90 -10.98 -22.67 2.67
CA ALA A 90 -12.02 -21.74 2.22
C ALA A 90 -11.47 -20.76 1.19
N ILE A 91 -12.39 -20.19 0.41
CA ILE A 91 -12.09 -19.11 -0.54
C ILE A 91 -11.96 -17.80 0.25
N PRO A 92 -10.81 -17.08 0.16
CA PRO A 92 -10.59 -15.83 0.90
C PRO A 92 -11.69 -14.78 0.69
N ALA A 93 -12.17 -14.58 -0.54
CA ALA A 93 -13.24 -13.63 -0.83
C ALA A 93 -14.53 -13.95 -0.06
N GLU A 94 -14.97 -15.21 -0.09
CA GLU A 94 -16.18 -15.65 0.62
C GLU A 94 -15.99 -15.59 2.13
N ARG A 95 -14.81 -15.97 2.61
CA ARG A 95 -14.49 -15.90 4.04
C ARG A 95 -14.52 -14.46 4.55
N LEU A 96 -13.97 -13.51 3.78
CA LEU A 96 -13.97 -12.10 4.12
C LEU A 96 -15.39 -11.53 4.23
N LYS A 97 -16.33 -11.96 3.37
CA LYS A 97 -17.74 -11.53 3.46
C LYS A 97 -18.37 -11.92 4.81
N LEU A 98 -18.09 -13.12 5.30
CA LEU A 98 -18.59 -13.61 6.59
C LEU A 98 -17.90 -12.88 7.76
N GLU A 99 -16.58 -12.68 7.65
CA GLU A 99 -15.79 -12.02 8.69
C GLU A 99 -16.09 -10.52 8.80
N ARG A 100 -16.53 -9.86 7.71
CA ARG A 100 -16.82 -8.42 7.67
C ARG A 100 -17.79 -7.95 8.76
N ASN A 101 -18.79 -8.77 9.10
CA ASN A 101 -19.76 -8.46 10.14
C ASN A 101 -19.17 -8.49 11.56
N HIS A 102 -17.99 -9.08 11.72
CA HIS A 102 -17.27 -9.20 12.99
C HIS A 102 -16.11 -8.20 13.09
N LEU A 103 -15.86 -7.40 12.03
CA LEU A 103 -14.80 -6.40 12.01
C LEU A 103 -15.29 -5.09 12.66
N GLN A 104 -14.36 -4.39 13.30
CA GLN A 104 -14.61 -3.03 13.79
C GLN A 104 -14.70 -2.05 12.61
N PRO A 105 -15.48 -0.97 12.73
CA PRO A 105 -15.48 0.10 11.74
C PRO A 105 -14.08 0.71 11.64
N LEU A 106 -13.71 1.17 10.44
CA LEU A 106 -12.45 1.86 10.25
C LEU A 106 -12.53 3.23 10.97
N PRO A 107 -11.57 3.55 11.85
CA PRO A 107 -11.46 4.90 12.42
C PRO A 107 -11.26 5.95 11.33
N LEU A 108 -11.47 7.22 11.65
CA LEU A 108 -11.16 8.35 10.77
C LEU A 108 -9.69 8.34 10.34
N ASP A 109 -9.35 9.09 9.29
CA ASP A 109 -7.97 9.16 8.82
C ASP A 109 -7.01 9.61 9.94
N TYR A 110 -5.92 8.86 10.08
CA TYR A 110 -4.89 9.16 11.06
C TYR A 110 -4.08 10.39 10.63
N SER A 111 -4.28 11.52 11.30
CA SER A 111 -3.55 12.77 11.07
C SER A 111 -2.17 12.80 11.75
N GLY A 112 -1.91 11.87 12.67
CA GLY A 112 -0.66 11.75 13.41
C GLY A 112 -0.48 12.82 14.48
N SER A 113 -0.13 12.38 15.69
CA SER A 113 0.22 13.30 16.79
C SER A 113 1.70 13.71 16.77
N HIS A 114 2.46 13.39 15.72
CA HIS A 114 3.90 13.66 15.67
C HIS A 114 4.16 15.04 15.06
N PRO A 115 4.88 15.94 15.75
CA PRO A 115 5.09 17.33 15.31
C PRO A 115 5.64 17.44 13.88
N THR A 116 6.58 16.56 13.50
CA THR A 116 7.14 16.50 12.14
C THR A 116 6.12 16.18 11.05
N VAL A 117 5.09 15.36 11.31
CA VAL A 117 4.06 15.03 10.31
C VAL A 117 3.07 16.20 10.18
N LEU A 118 2.74 16.86 11.28
CA LEU A 118 1.95 18.08 11.28
C LEU A 118 2.67 19.23 10.56
N GLU A 119 3.99 19.33 10.69
CA GLU A 119 4.84 20.26 9.92
C GLU A 119 4.85 19.91 8.43
N ILE A 120 5.04 18.63 8.06
CA ILE A 120 5.01 18.20 6.65
C ILE A 120 3.62 18.40 6.04
N MET A 121 2.53 18.16 6.79
CA MET A 121 1.16 18.38 6.31
C MET A 121 0.83 19.88 6.20
N ARG A 122 1.32 20.72 7.11
CA ARG A 122 1.27 22.19 6.98
C ARG A 122 2.04 22.67 5.74
N ASP A 123 3.26 22.18 5.55
CA ASP A 123 4.13 22.55 4.43
C ASP A 123 3.57 22.06 3.07
N LYS A 124 2.89 20.90 3.04
CA LYS A 124 2.18 20.43 1.83
C LYS A 124 0.90 21.21 1.52
N GLY A 125 0.23 21.77 2.54
CA GLY A 125 -0.93 22.65 2.37
C GLY A 125 -0.59 23.98 1.70
N GLU A 126 0.64 24.47 1.86
CA GLU A 126 1.12 25.71 1.25
C GLU A 126 1.77 25.52 -0.14
N ARG A 127 2.17 24.29 -0.51
CA ARG A 127 2.90 24.03 -1.76
C ARG A 127 2.05 23.96 -3.03
N PHE A 128 0.73 23.87 -2.93
CA PHE A 128 -0.14 24.29 -4.04
C PHE A 128 -0.37 25.78 -3.91
N SER A 129 0.69 26.55 -4.15
CA SER A 129 0.55 27.98 -4.42
C SER A 129 -0.54 28.12 -5.47
N THR A 130 -1.55 28.93 -5.18
CA THR A 130 -2.67 29.33 -6.05
C THR A 130 -2.21 30.12 -7.28
N VAL A 131 -1.04 29.79 -7.82
CA VAL A 131 -0.50 30.38 -9.04
C VAL A 131 -1.15 29.62 -10.18
N SER A 132 -2.13 30.27 -10.80
CA SER A 132 -2.66 29.86 -12.09
C SER A 132 -1.48 29.66 -13.05
N LEU A 133 -1.25 28.41 -13.47
CA LEU A 133 -0.31 28.08 -14.54
C LEU A 133 -0.86 28.48 -15.93
N GLN A 134 -2.09 29.00 -15.99
CA GLN A 134 -2.71 29.53 -17.19
C GLN A 134 -2.39 31.01 -17.33
N HIS A 135 -1.89 31.38 -18.50
CA HIS A 135 -1.77 32.77 -18.93
C HIS A 135 -3.15 33.42 -19.01
N SER A 136 -3.24 34.73 -18.74
CA SER A 136 -4.47 35.48 -19.00
C SER A 136 -4.88 35.30 -20.47
N LEU A 137 -6.17 35.09 -20.73
CA LEU A 137 -6.71 34.82 -22.07
C LEU A 137 -6.32 35.88 -23.11
N CYS A 138 -6.04 37.11 -22.66
CA CYS A 138 -5.54 38.21 -23.49
C CYS A 138 -4.21 37.88 -24.21
N ILE A 139 -3.37 37.02 -23.63
CA ILE A 139 -2.09 36.61 -24.23
C ILE A 139 -2.33 35.72 -25.46
N TYR A 140 -3.33 34.85 -25.43
CA TYR A 140 -3.69 34.04 -26.60
C TYR A 140 -4.32 34.91 -27.70
N GLN A 141 -5.11 35.91 -27.30
CA GLN A 141 -5.70 36.88 -28.22
C GLN A 141 -4.61 37.66 -28.97
N SER A 142 -3.57 38.14 -28.29
CA SER A 142 -2.46 38.86 -28.92
C SER A 142 -1.61 37.99 -29.86
N ILE A 143 -1.51 36.68 -29.59
CA ILE A 143 -0.80 35.74 -30.47
C ILE A 143 -1.63 35.46 -31.73
N LEU A 144 -2.96 35.41 -31.60
CA LEU A 144 -3.87 35.19 -32.72
C LEU A 144 -3.97 36.41 -33.64
N GLU A 145 -3.82 37.61 -33.10
CA GLU A 145 -3.84 38.89 -33.86
C GLU A 145 -2.49 39.23 -34.51
N ALA A 146 -1.40 38.56 -34.09
CA ALA A 146 -0.05 38.74 -34.63
C ALA A 146 0.31 37.74 -35.75
N LEU A 147 -0.63 36.88 -36.16
CA LEU A 147 -0.56 35.99 -37.33
C LEU A 147 -1.40 36.55 -38.47
#